data_AF-A0A2D5AYH6-F1
#
_entry.id   AF-A0A2D5AYH6-F1
#
_cell.length_a   1.000
_cell.length_b   1.000
_cell.length_c   1.000
_cell.angle_alpha   90.00
_cell.angle_beta   90.00
_cell.angle_gamma   90.00
#
_symmetry.space_group_name_H-M   'P 1'
#
loop_
_entity.id
_entity.type
_entity.pdbx_description
1 polymer ?
#
loop_
_entity_poly.entity_id
_entity_poly.type
_entity_poly.pdbx_seq_one_letter_code
_entity_poly.pdbx_strand_id
1 'polypeptide(L)'
;MTRATITKYAIIAILTGLILALVAPSLRPGFLEIPGMNTAPRRGALFPLRAGWLLLPFGALACSLWAFLTGRLSGFRLTLIAILGSYTTILCLAFLDPHGSFALPRRVFENSYGRDALVFDSWEELWSDYEERSLDLTGHGRTHPPGSAALYWLSMRGGRMCARLSGAGADSEYEAFVAEGYLAGYLWPFLQVLWLIPAWCLGRRLYGDRPAGIAITFGALAPSAVVIAPAVDGLLPLIAVSALLCLDRGLQERRLLWSALGGVICAVGTTITFGFGALSPLFLIYFLLRRHGRGRLRWEQLIALLAGGLAWVLFLRVAWGYSAIDRLVNGVNYHQNLAVNDVRPYGPFLIISPFIFLVWAGVPASCGFLTALLHSKPVSALRGVAVDPLAIAMGSTLLLLSLSGSSRGETERMWLSLLPMLILGAGRGLDGKAGKNSSATSIGLILMLALTMVSAWLLGQWHKFYH
;
A
#
# COMPACT_ATOMS: atom_id res chain seq x y z
N MET A 1 -17.11 -36.77 -11.14
CA MET A 1 -16.33 -35.51 -10.93
C MET A 1 -15.05 -35.85 -10.17
N THR A 2 -13.90 -35.33 -10.58
CA THR A 2 -12.65 -35.55 -9.83
C THR A 2 -12.68 -34.79 -8.51
N ARG A 3 -11.93 -35.26 -7.50
CA ARG A 3 -11.81 -34.61 -6.17
C ARG A 3 -11.46 -33.12 -6.29
N ALA A 4 -10.60 -32.78 -7.25
CA ALA A 4 -10.25 -31.40 -7.59
C ALA A 4 -11.44 -30.57 -8.08
N THR A 5 -12.37 -31.16 -8.83
CA THR A 5 -13.58 -30.49 -9.31
C THR A 5 -14.57 -30.25 -8.17
N ILE A 6 -14.73 -31.20 -7.26
CA ILE A 6 -15.60 -31.04 -6.08
C ILE A 6 -15.10 -29.92 -5.16
N THR A 7 -13.78 -29.88 -4.87
CA THR A 7 -13.18 -28.79 -4.09
C THR A 7 -13.36 -27.43 -4.77
N LYS A 8 -13.30 -27.37 -6.11
CA LYS A 8 -13.54 -26.13 -6.88
C LYS A 8 -14.95 -25.58 -6.68
N TYR A 9 -15.99 -26.42 -6.81
CA TYR A 9 -17.37 -25.96 -6.64
C TYR A 9 -17.69 -25.62 -5.18
N ALA A 10 -17.12 -26.35 -4.22
CA ALA A 10 -17.25 -26.02 -2.80
C ALA A 10 -16.67 -24.64 -2.48
N ILE A 11 -15.51 -24.29 -3.06
CA ILE A 11 -14.88 -22.97 -2.90
C ILE A 11 -15.78 -21.86 -3.45
N ILE A 12 -16.30 -22.03 -4.66
CA ILE A 12 -17.21 -21.05 -5.28
C ILE A 12 -18.47 -20.89 -4.43
N ALA A 13 -19.07 -21.99 -3.96
CA ALA A 13 -20.25 -21.96 -3.10
C ALA A 13 -19.99 -21.28 -1.75
N ILE A 14 -18.83 -21.53 -1.12
CA ILE A 14 -18.43 -20.89 0.14
C ILE A 14 -18.19 -19.39 -0.07
N LEU A 15 -17.50 -18.99 -1.13
CA LEU A 15 -17.27 -17.58 -1.45
C LEU A 15 -18.59 -16.85 -1.70
N THR A 16 -19.47 -17.43 -2.52
CA THR A 16 -20.80 -16.90 -2.77
C THR A 16 -21.62 -16.82 -1.48
N GLY A 17 -21.58 -17.86 -0.64
CA GLY A 17 -22.26 -17.88 0.66
C GLY A 17 -21.74 -16.83 1.64
N LEU A 18 -20.42 -16.61 1.72
CA LEU A 18 -19.79 -15.58 2.55
C LEU A 18 -20.16 -14.18 2.07
N ILE A 19 -20.14 -13.93 0.76
CA ILE A 19 -20.54 -12.64 0.22
C ILE A 19 -22.04 -12.40 0.47
N LEU A 20 -22.90 -13.40 0.24
CA LEU A 20 -24.32 -13.31 0.54
C LEU A 20 -24.59 -13.08 2.04
N ALA A 21 -23.83 -13.72 2.93
CA ALA A 21 -23.96 -13.56 4.38
C ALA A 21 -23.48 -12.19 4.88
N LEU A 22 -22.46 -11.60 4.27
CA LEU A 22 -22.00 -10.23 4.57
C LEU A 22 -22.95 -9.17 4.02
N VAL A 23 -23.58 -9.46 2.88
CA VAL A 23 -24.57 -8.59 2.24
C VAL A 23 -25.94 -8.67 2.94
N ALA A 24 -26.36 -9.84 3.42
CA ALA A 24 -27.72 -10.07 3.93
C ALA A 24 -28.14 -9.12 5.09
N PRO A 25 -27.29 -8.80 6.09
CA PRO A 25 -27.63 -7.83 7.12
C PRO A 25 -27.90 -6.42 6.57
N SER A 26 -27.19 -6.05 5.50
CA SER A 26 -27.33 -4.76 4.82
C SER A 26 -28.58 -4.67 3.93
N LEU A 27 -29.26 -5.79 3.69
CA LEU A 27 -30.54 -5.85 2.97
C LEU A 27 -31.77 -5.69 3.88
N ARG A 28 -31.60 -5.62 5.21
CA ARG A 28 -32.73 -5.41 6.12
C ARG A 28 -33.21 -3.94 6.07
N PRO A 29 -34.49 -3.69 5.77
CA PRO A 29 -35.07 -2.34 5.90
C PRO A 29 -34.92 -1.85 7.35
N GLY A 30 -34.35 -0.66 7.54
CA GLY A 30 -34.20 -0.03 8.87
C GLY A 30 -32.83 -0.15 9.54
N PHE A 31 -31.85 -0.85 8.96
CA PHE A 31 -30.53 -1.02 9.60
C PHE A 31 -29.65 0.26 9.60
N LEU A 32 -30.07 1.33 8.94
CA LEU A 32 -29.35 2.61 8.81
C LEU A 32 -30.29 3.82 8.80
N GLU A 33 -31.29 3.87 9.69
CA GLU A 33 -31.90 5.16 10.03
C GLU A 33 -30.88 5.95 10.84
N ILE A 34 -30.17 6.89 10.20
CA ILE A 34 -29.29 7.84 10.87
C ILE A 34 -30.20 8.88 11.53
N PRO A 35 -30.25 8.99 12.87
CA PRO A 35 -31.07 9.99 13.53
C PRO A 35 -30.53 11.39 13.18
N GLY A 36 -31.37 12.24 12.59
CA GLY A 36 -31.07 13.68 12.42
C GLY A 36 -31.02 14.25 11.00
N MET A 37 -31.14 13.44 9.93
CA MET A 37 -31.26 13.94 8.54
C MET A 37 -32.68 13.75 8.00
N ASN A 38 -33.66 14.47 8.56
CA ASN A 38 -35.09 14.32 8.20
C ASN A 38 -35.50 14.95 6.86
N THR A 39 -34.57 15.45 6.04
CA THR A 39 -34.90 16.11 4.75
C THR A 39 -34.31 15.43 3.51
N ALA A 40 -33.57 14.33 3.65
CA ALA A 40 -33.06 13.60 2.50
C ALA A 40 -34.09 12.58 1.97
N PRO A 41 -34.35 12.51 0.65
CA PRO A 41 -35.36 11.63 0.08
C PRO A 41 -35.10 10.16 0.45
N ARG A 42 -36.18 9.45 0.81
CA ARG A 42 -36.23 8.05 1.28
C ARG A 42 -35.22 7.16 0.55
N ARG A 43 -34.08 6.88 1.19
CA ARG A 43 -32.96 6.06 0.68
C ARG A 43 -33.26 4.55 0.60
N GLY A 44 -34.48 4.10 0.90
CA GLY A 44 -34.83 2.69 1.08
C GLY A 44 -34.87 1.82 -0.18
N ALA A 45 -35.03 2.40 -1.39
CA ALA A 45 -35.29 1.61 -2.61
C ALA A 45 -34.04 1.22 -3.43
N LEU A 46 -32.90 1.90 -3.24
CA LEU A 46 -31.69 1.69 -4.07
C LEU A 46 -30.65 0.76 -3.45
N PHE A 47 -30.86 0.30 -2.21
CA PHE A 47 -29.89 -0.51 -1.47
C PHE A 47 -29.67 -1.94 -2.01
N PRO A 48 -30.69 -2.73 -2.41
CA PRO A 48 -30.47 -4.08 -2.93
C PRO A 48 -29.70 -4.10 -4.26
N LEU A 49 -29.78 -3.01 -5.04
CA LEU A 49 -28.98 -2.85 -6.26
C LEU A 49 -27.49 -2.63 -5.95
N ARG A 50 -27.14 -1.91 -4.86
CA ARG A 50 -25.75 -1.64 -4.47
C ARG A 50 -24.99 -2.90 -4.04
N ALA A 51 -25.69 -3.86 -3.45
CA ALA A 51 -25.13 -5.15 -3.06
C ALA A 51 -24.67 -6.02 -4.25
N GLY A 52 -25.38 -5.97 -5.37
CA GLY A 52 -25.03 -6.72 -6.58
C GLY A 52 -23.72 -6.27 -7.21
N TRP A 53 -23.41 -4.97 -7.13
CA TRP A 53 -22.16 -4.41 -7.67
C TRP A 53 -20.91 -4.88 -6.90
N LEU A 54 -21.05 -5.25 -5.62
CA LEU A 54 -19.96 -5.81 -4.82
C LEU A 54 -19.53 -7.18 -5.32
N LEU A 55 -20.46 -7.99 -5.80
CA LEU A 55 -20.18 -9.35 -6.28
C LEU A 55 -19.33 -9.35 -7.55
N LEU A 56 -19.37 -8.29 -8.36
CA LEU A 56 -18.66 -8.21 -9.64
C LEU A 56 -17.13 -8.15 -9.50
N PRO A 57 -16.51 -7.26 -8.71
CA PRO A 57 -15.06 -7.29 -8.51
C PRO A 57 -14.57 -8.55 -7.82
N PHE A 58 -15.30 -9.05 -6.81
CA PHE A 58 -14.94 -10.30 -6.15
C PHE A 58 -15.06 -11.49 -7.09
N GLY A 59 -16.11 -11.53 -7.91
CA GLY A 59 -16.28 -12.52 -8.97
C GLY A 59 -15.19 -12.42 -10.03
N ALA A 60 -14.86 -11.22 -10.49
CA ALA A 60 -13.80 -11.00 -11.49
C ALA A 60 -12.42 -11.42 -10.95
N LEU A 61 -12.12 -11.07 -9.70
CA LEU A 61 -10.86 -11.42 -9.06
C LEU A 61 -10.79 -12.94 -8.78
N ALA A 62 -11.90 -13.56 -8.35
CA ALA A 62 -12.01 -15.01 -8.21
C ALA A 62 -11.87 -15.75 -9.56
N CYS A 63 -12.49 -15.24 -10.63
CA CYS A 63 -12.37 -15.80 -11.98
C CYS A 63 -10.95 -15.66 -12.54
N SER A 64 -10.28 -14.56 -12.26
CA SER A 64 -8.92 -14.29 -12.73
C SER A 64 -7.90 -15.12 -11.98
N LEU A 65 -8.12 -15.28 -10.69
CA LEU A 65 -7.42 -16.24 -9.86
C LEU A 65 -7.60 -17.66 -10.38
N TRP A 66 -8.83 -18.06 -10.70
CA TRP A 66 -9.11 -19.37 -11.27
C TRP A 66 -8.40 -19.57 -12.61
N ALA A 67 -8.41 -18.56 -13.48
CA ALA A 67 -7.73 -18.60 -14.76
C ALA A 67 -6.20 -18.72 -14.59
N PHE A 68 -5.61 -18.05 -13.59
CA PHE A 68 -4.19 -18.20 -13.27
C PHE A 68 -3.86 -19.60 -12.74
N LEU A 69 -4.63 -20.09 -11.76
CA LEU A 69 -4.40 -21.39 -11.14
C LEU A 69 -4.60 -22.56 -12.13
N THR A 70 -5.38 -22.35 -13.19
CA THR A 70 -5.56 -23.32 -14.28
C THR A 70 -4.54 -23.17 -15.41
N GLY A 71 -3.56 -22.27 -15.27
CA GLY A 71 -2.54 -22.00 -16.28
C GLY A 71 -3.07 -21.29 -17.53
N ARG A 72 -4.32 -20.82 -17.52
CA ARG A 72 -4.97 -20.11 -18.63
C ARG A 72 -4.59 -18.63 -18.71
N LEU A 73 -4.11 -18.10 -17.60
CA LEU A 73 -3.65 -16.73 -17.48
C LEU A 73 -2.24 -16.76 -16.88
N SER A 74 -1.30 -16.05 -17.49
CA SER A 74 0.05 -15.92 -16.97
C SER A 74 0.59 -14.54 -17.31
N GLY A 75 1.67 -14.17 -16.64
CA GLY A 75 2.40 -12.97 -17.01
C GLY A 75 1.68 -11.68 -16.62
N PHE A 76 1.91 -10.68 -17.47
CA PHE A 76 1.39 -9.33 -17.31
C PHE A 76 -0.14 -9.24 -17.34
N ARG A 77 -0.82 -10.16 -18.05
CA ARG A 77 -2.30 -10.18 -18.08
C ARG A 77 -2.88 -10.38 -16.68
N LEU A 78 -2.27 -11.24 -15.87
CA LEU A 78 -2.70 -11.44 -14.48
C LEU A 78 -2.52 -10.16 -13.68
N THR A 79 -1.39 -9.47 -13.85
CA THR A 79 -1.12 -8.19 -13.18
C THR A 79 -2.17 -7.15 -13.52
N LEU A 80 -2.55 -7.01 -14.78
CA LEU A 80 -3.61 -6.07 -15.19
C LEU A 80 -4.94 -6.41 -14.53
N ILE A 81 -5.33 -7.69 -14.48
CA ILE A 81 -6.58 -8.04 -13.83
C ILE A 81 -6.51 -7.87 -12.31
N ALA A 82 -5.36 -8.16 -11.70
CA ALA A 82 -5.14 -7.94 -10.28
C ALA A 82 -5.27 -6.44 -9.92
N ILE A 83 -4.74 -5.54 -10.77
CA ILE A 83 -4.89 -4.09 -10.66
C ILE A 83 -6.36 -3.70 -10.74
N LEU A 84 -7.07 -4.11 -11.81
CA LEU A 84 -8.47 -3.75 -12.02
C LEU A 84 -9.37 -4.29 -10.90
N GLY A 85 -9.14 -5.52 -10.47
CA GLY A 85 -9.88 -6.18 -9.40
C GLY A 85 -9.65 -5.52 -8.04
N SER A 86 -8.39 -5.19 -7.71
CA SER A 86 -8.06 -4.48 -6.48
C SER A 86 -8.65 -3.06 -6.47
N TYR A 87 -8.49 -2.30 -7.56
CA TYR A 87 -9.08 -0.97 -7.70
C TYR A 87 -10.61 -1.00 -7.55
N THR A 88 -11.27 -1.93 -8.24
CA THR A 88 -12.73 -2.05 -8.16
C THR A 88 -13.18 -2.50 -6.77
N THR A 89 -12.40 -3.35 -6.09
CA THR A 89 -12.64 -3.71 -4.68
C THR A 89 -12.59 -2.47 -3.79
N ILE A 90 -11.58 -1.61 -3.95
CA ILE A 90 -11.47 -0.36 -3.19
C ILE A 90 -12.67 0.55 -3.45
N LEU A 91 -13.04 0.74 -4.72
CA LEU A 91 -14.21 1.54 -5.08
C LEU A 91 -15.45 0.99 -4.42
N CYS A 92 -15.70 -0.31 -4.52
CA CYS A 92 -16.85 -0.97 -3.92
C CYS A 92 -16.89 -0.82 -2.40
N LEU A 93 -15.76 -0.92 -1.71
CA LEU A 93 -15.68 -0.64 -0.27
C LEU A 93 -16.00 0.82 0.04
N ALA A 94 -15.57 1.76 -0.80
CA ALA A 94 -15.94 3.15 -0.64
C ALA A 94 -17.42 3.41 -0.92
N PHE A 95 -18.05 2.71 -1.87
CA PHE A 95 -19.49 2.80 -2.13
C PHE A 95 -20.35 2.22 -0.99
N LEU A 96 -19.78 1.34 -0.17
CA LEU A 96 -20.42 0.81 1.05
C LEU A 96 -20.43 1.80 2.22
N ASP A 97 -19.59 2.83 2.15
CA ASP A 97 -19.57 3.91 3.13
C ASP A 97 -20.92 4.65 3.14
N PRO A 98 -21.41 5.15 4.29
CA PRO A 98 -22.66 5.91 4.36
C PRO A 98 -22.74 7.12 3.39
N HIS A 99 -21.59 7.63 2.96
CA HIS A 99 -21.48 8.72 1.98
C HIS A 99 -21.48 8.27 0.52
N GLY A 100 -21.46 6.96 0.23
CA GLY A 100 -21.51 6.41 -1.12
C GLY A 100 -20.36 6.90 -2.00
N SER A 101 -20.66 7.38 -3.22
CA SER A 101 -19.65 7.92 -4.15
C SER A 101 -18.87 9.13 -3.62
N PHE A 102 -19.39 9.81 -2.60
CA PHE A 102 -18.73 10.95 -1.97
C PHE A 102 -17.71 10.53 -0.92
N ALA A 103 -17.65 9.25 -0.52
CA ALA A 103 -16.75 8.80 0.54
C ALA A 103 -15.28 9.01 0.20
N LEU A 104 -14.86 8.71 -1.04
CA LEU A 104 -13.47 8.93 -1.48
C LEU A 104 -13.11 10.42 -1.53
N PRO A 105 -13.88 11.29 -2.22
CA PRO A 105 -13.67 12.74 -2.16
C PRO A 105 -13.60 13.28 -0.74
N ARG A 106 -14.55 12.88 0.10
CA ARG A 106 -14.63 13.33 1.50
C ARG A 106 -13.37 12.93 2.26
N ARG A 107 -12.92 11.67 2.14
CA ARG A 107 -11.70 11.19 2.80
C ARG A 107 -10.44 11.92 2.34
N VAL A 108 -10.38 12.38 1.09
CA VAL A 108 -9.27 13.22 0.60
C VAL A 108 -9.23 14.55 1.36
N PHE A 109 -10.37 15.21 1.54
CA PHE A 109 -10.43 16.50 2.23
C PHE A 109 -10.32 16.41 3.75
N GLU A 110 -10.90 15.38 4.35
CA GLU A 110 -10.80 15.15 5.80
C GLU A 110 -9.43 14.65 6.21
N ASN A 111 -8.64 14.13 5.26
CA ASN A 111 -7.25 13.81 5.49
C ASN A 111 -6.50 15.08 5.93
N SER A 112 -5.72 14.94 7.00
CA SER A 112 -4.88 16.01 7.53
C SER A 112 -4.01 16.67 6.46
N TYR A 113 -3.42 15.90 5.55
CA TYR A 113 -2.60 16.44 4.47
C TYR A 113 -3.40 17.18 3.39
N GLY A 114 -4.66 16.81 3.18
CA GLY A 114 -5.57 17.55 2.31
C GLY A 114 -5.86 18.94 2.86
N ARG A 115 -6.08 19.04 4.17
CA ARG A 115 -6.23 20.33 4.87
C ARG A 115 -4.94 21.14 4.87
N ASP A 116 -3.81 20.50 5.17
CA ASP A 116 -2.49 21.14 5.14
C ASP A 116 -2.16 21.71 3.75
N ALA A 117 -2.57 21.03 2.68
CA ALA A 117 -2.37 21.50 1.31
C ALA A 117 -3.15 22.79 1.00
N LEU A 118 -4.25 23.08 1.71
CA LEU A 118 -5.03 24.31 1.53
C LEU A 118 -4.39 25.53 2.20
N VAL A 119 -3.38 25.33 3.06
CA VAL A 119 -2.63 26.42 3.72
C VAL A 119 -1.74 27.17 2.72
N PHE A 120 -1.43 26.57 1.57
CA PHE A 120 -0.49 27.11 0.60
C PHE A 120 -1.20 27.55 -0.68
N ASP A 121 -0.98 28.80 -1.09
CA ASP A 121 -1.59 29.36 -2.29
C ASP A 121 -0.86 28.89 -3.55
N SER A 122 0.46 28.70 -3.47
CA SER A 122 1.29 28.30 -4.60
C SER A 122 2.14 27.05 -4.32
N TRP A 123 2.61 26.43 -5.41
CA TRP A 123 3.57 25.32 -5.32
C TRP A 123 4.90 25.78 -4.72
N GLU A 124 5.37 26.97 -5.08
CA GLU A 124 6.64 27.52 -4.60
C GLU A 124 6.60 27.71 -3.08
N GLU A 125 5.58 28.41 -2.60
CA GLU A 125 5.30 28.63 -1.17
C GLU A 125 5.18 27.32 -0.38
N LEU A 126 4.55 26.29 -0.95
CA LEU A 126 4.45 24.98 -0.31
C LEU A 126 5.82 24.37 0.01
N TRP A 127 6.83 24.61 -0.82
CA TRP A 127 8.17 24.05 -0.61
C TRP A 127 9.12 25.00 0.12
N SER A 128 9.04 26.31 -0.14
CA SER A 128 9.90 27.31 0.48
C SER A 128 9.49 27.60 1.92
N ASP A 129 8.19 27.69 2.19
CA ASP A 129 7.66 28.24 3.44
C ASP A 129 7.06 27.13 4.33
N TYR A 130 7.17 25.85 3.94
CA TYR A 130 6.57 24.73 4.68
C TYR A 130 6.95 24.71 6.16
N GLU A 131 8.22 25.02 6.45
CA GLU A 131 8.73 25.01 7.81
C GLU A 131 8.24 26.23 8.61
N GLU A 132 8.23 27.40 7.98
CA GLU A 132 7.74 28.64 8.59
C GLU A 132 6.24 28.54 8.92
N ARG A 133 5.46 27.88 8.04
CA ARG A 133 4.03 27.62 8.24
C ARG A 133 3.72 26.36 9.04
N SER A 134 4.72 25.70 9.62
CA SER A 134 4.50 24.43 10.34
C SER A 134 3.46 24.57 11.47
N LEU A 135 3.36 25.74 12.11
CA LEU A 135 2.36 26.02 13.13
C LEU A 135 0.93 26.14 12.59
N ASP A 136 0.75 26.40 11.31
CA ASP A 136 -0.58 26.45 10.67
C ASP A 136 -1.04 25.05 10.22
N LEU A 137 -0.09 24.10 10.16
CA LEU A 137 -0.38 22.72 9.77
C LEU A 137 -1.01 21.93 10.92
N THR A 138 -1.77 20.91 10.52
CA THR A 138 -2.26 19.86 11.42
C THR A 138 -1.09 19.12 12.09
N GLY A 139 -1.36 18.42 13.20
CA GLY A 139 -0.34 17.62 13.89
C GLY A 139 0.35 16.57 12.99
N HIS A 140 -0.33 16.08 11.95
CA HIS A 140 0.28 15.17 10.97
C HIS A 140 1.25 15.91 10.05
N GLY A 141 0.86 17.04 9.45
CA GLY A 141 1.75 17.87 8.63
C GLY A 141 3.01 18.32 9.40
N ARG A 142 2.85 18.65 10.68
CA ARG A 142 3.95 19.01 11.59
C ARG A 142 4.97 17.91 11.87
N THR A 143 4.66 16.65 11.60
CA THR A 143 5.60 15.52 11.76
C THR A 143 6.15 14.99 10.44
N HIS A 144 5.65 15.49 9.31
CA HIS A 144 5.93 14.94 7.98
C HIS A 144 6.59 15.96 7.05
N PRO A 145 7.30 15.50 6.02
CA PRO A 145 7.79 16.36 4.96
C PRO A 145 6.66 16.81 4.00
N PRO A 146 6.87 17.88 3.21
CA PRO A 146 5.83 18.53 2.41
C PRO A 146 5.24 17.66 1.30
N GLY A 147 5.89 16.58 0.88
CA GLY A 147 5.50 15.80 -0.29
C GLY A 147 4.09 15.22 -0.20
N SER A 148 3.60 14.88 1.00
CA SER A 148 2.20 14.45 1.16
C SER A 148 1.22 15.59 0.85
N ALA A 149 1.44 16.77 1.43
CA ALA A 149 0.64 17.96 1.15
C ALA A 149 0.79 18.39 -0.34
N ALA A 150 1.99 18.29 -0.91
CA ALA A 150 2.28 18.58 -2.30
C ALA A 150 1.45 17.71 -3.26
N LEU A 151 1.33 16.41 -2.97
CA LEU A 151 0.50 15.49 -3.76
C LEU A 151 -0.99 15.82 -3.68
N TYR A 152 -1.50 16.18 -2.49
CA TYR A 152 -2.88 16.65 -2.32
C TYR A 152 -3.10 17.96 -3.07
N TRP A 153 -2.17 18.93 -2.94
CA TRP A 153 -2.22 20.22 -3.63
C TRP A 153 -2.32 20.03 -5.15
N LEU A 154 -1.45 19.21 -5.73
CA LEU A 154 -1.48 18.89 -7.17
C LEU A 154 -2.80 18.25 -7.59
N SER A 155 -3.31 17.32 -6.78
CA SER A 155 -4.56 16.61 -7.09
C SER A 155 -5.77 17.54 -7.06
N MET A 156 -5.84 18.44 -6.07
CA MET A 156 -6.88 19.46 -5.97
C MET A 156 -6.79 20.44 -7.15
N ARG A 157 -5.62 21.00 -7.44
CA ARG A 157 -5.44 21.91 -8.59
C ARG A 157 -5.78 21.24 -9.92
N GLY A 158 -5.40 19.97 -10.09
CA GLY A 158 -5.81 19.16 -11.24
C GLY A 158 -7.33 19.00 -11.35
N GLY A 159 -8.02 18.76 -10.23
CA GLY A 159 -9.48 18.67 -10.19
C GLY A 159 -10.17 19.97 -10.60
N ARG A 160 -9.70 21.13 -10.10
CA ARG A 160 -10.17 22.45 -10.55
C ARG A 160 -9.99 22.66 -12.04
N MET A 161 -8.83 22.27 -12.57
CA MET A 161 -8.54 22.40 -14.00
C MET A 161 -9.51 21.54 -14.83
N CYS A 162 -9.74 20.29 -14.43
CA CYS A 162 -10.69 19.40 -15.10
C CYS A 162 -12.12 19.97 -15.11
N ALA A 163 -12.60 20.52 -13.98
CA ALA A 163 -13.94 21.12 -13.93
C ALA A 163 -14.08 22.35 -14.84
N ARG A 164 -13.08 23.23 -14.86
CA ARG A 164 -13.04 24.36 -15.79
C ARG A 164 -13.10 23.91 -17.24
N LEU A 165 -12.32 22.89 -17.60
CA LEU A 165 -12.29 22.33 -18.95
C LEU A 165 -13.60 21.63 -19.33
N SER A 166 -14.31 21.02 -18.36
CA SER A 166 -15.61 20.39 -18.63
C SER A 166 -16.77 21.38 -18.73
N GLY A 167 -16.51 22.69 -18.59
CA GLY A 167 -17.57 23.71 -18.53
C GLY A 167 -18.45 23.60 -17.28
N ALA A 168 -18.03 22.81 -16.29
CA ALA A 168 -18.64 22.82 -14.98
C ALA A 168 -18.10 24.08 -14.30
N GLY A 169 -18.84 25.18 -14.41
CA GLY A 169 -18.52 26.42 -13.72
C GLY A 169 -18.29 26.09 -12.25
N ALA A 170 -17.08 26.30 -11.75
CA ALA A 170 -16.79 26.19 -10.33
C ALA A 170 -17.10 27.56 -9.68
N ASP A 171 -18.28 28.09 -10.00
CA ASP A 171 -18.70 29.42 -9.57
C ASP A 171 -19.06 29.39 -8.08
N SER A 172 -19.39 28.20 -7.56
CA SER A 172 -19.50 27.94 -6.12
C SER A 172 -18.28 27.21 -5.56
N GLU A 173 -17.88 27.58 -4.34
CA GLU A 173 -16.85 26.85 -3.57
C GLU A 173 -17.21 25.36 -3.39
N TYR A 174 -18.50 25.04 -3.37
CA TYR A 174 -18.99 23.67 -3.29
C TYR A 174 -18.69 22.86 -4.56
N GLU A 175 -18.87 23.43 -5.75
CA GLU A 175 -18.54 22.75 -7.02
C GLU A 175 -17.03 22.58 -7.20
N ALA A 176 -16.24 23.57 -6.78
CA ALA A 176 -14.79 23.46 -6.73
C ALA A 176 -14.35 22.32 -5.80
N PHE A 177 -14.91 22.26 -4.59
CA PHE A 177 -14.70 21.19 -3.63
C PHE A 177 -15.07 19.81 -4.20
N VAL A 178 -16.24 19.68 -4.83
CA VAL A 178 -16.66 18.44 -5.47
C VAL A 178 -15.68 18.05 -6.59
N ALA A 179 -15.30 18.96 -7.47
CA ALA A 179 -14.37 18.67 -8.56
C ALA A 179 -12.97 18.23 -8.07
N GLU A 180 -12.44 18.94 -7.07
CA GLU A 180 -11.15 18.70 -6.43
C GLU A 180 -11.08 17.32 -5.77
N GLY A 181 -12.08 17.00 -4.95
CA GLY A 181 -12.11 15.74 -4.21
C GLY A 181 -12.39 14.54 -5.10
N TYR A 182 -13.17 14.70 -6.17
CA TYR A 182 -13.48 13.59 -7.07
C TYR A 182 -12.25 13.12 -7.83
N LEU A 183 -11.48 14.02 -8.45
CA LEU A 183 -10.28 13.58 -9.17
C LEU A 183 -9.32 12.85 -8.23
N ALA A 184 -8.98 13.45 -7.09
CA ALA A 184 -8.11 12.83 -6.10
C ALA A 184 -8.69 11.52 -5.56
N GLY A 185 -9.97 11.51 -5.19
CA GLY A 185 -10.66 10.39 -4.58
C GLY A 185 -10.66 9.13 -5.45
N TYR A 186 -10.76 9.27 -6.77
CA TYR A 186 -10.71 8.11 -7.69
C TYR A 186 -9.30 7.84 -8.22
N LEU A 187 -8.49 8.87 -8.48
CA LEU A 187 -7.13 8.71 -8.99
C LEU A 187 -6.22 8.02 -7.96
N TRP A 188 -6.36 8.35 -6.68
CA TRP A 188 -5.45 7.85 -5.65
C TRP A 188 -5.57 6.33 -5.48
N PRO A 189 -6.75 5.74 -5.23
CA PRO A 189 -6.89 4.29 -5.20
C PRO A 189 -6.33 3.59 -6.44
N PHE A 190 -6.47 4.20 -7.62
CA PHE A 190 -5.90 3.68 -8.85
C PHE A 190 -4.37 3.68 -8.82
N LEU A 191 -3.75 4.82 -8.49
CA LEU A 191 -2.29 4.93 -8.40
C LEU A 191 -1.70 3.97 -7.36
N GLN A 192 -2.41 3.74 -6.27
CA GLN A 192 -1.96 2.83 -5.23
C GLN A 192 -1.84 1.41 -5.76
N VAL A 193 -2.83 0.87 -6.47
CA VAL A 193 -2.77 -0.52 -6.97
C VAL A 193 -1.70 -0.71 -8.07
N LEU A 194 -1.15 0.36 -8.65
CA LEU A 194 -0.09 0.26 -9.66
C LEU A 194 1.20 -0.36 -9.13
N TRP A 195 1.41 -0.43 -7.81
CA TRP A 195 2.58 -1.11 -7.23
C TRP A 195 2.72 -2.57 -7.68
N LEU A 196 1.62 -3.21 -8.07
CA LEU A 196 1.59 -4.57 -8.61
C LEU A 196 2.42 -4.72 -9.90
N ILE A 197 2.61 -3.66 -10.69
CA ILE A 197 3.43 -3.70 -11.91
C ILE A 197 4.92 -3.89 -11.59
N PRO A 198 5.59 -2.96 -10.87
CA PRO A 198 6.99 -3.13 -10.50
C PRO A 198 7.21 -4.35 -9.59
N ALA A 199 6.23 -4.71 -8.74
CA ALA A 199 6.30 -5.97 -7.99
C ALA A 199 6.31 -7.20 -8.92
N TRP A 200 5.46 -7.25 -9.94
CA TRP A 200 5.47 -8.36 -10.92
C TRP A 200 6.83 -8.44 -11.62
N CYS A 201 7.34 -7.30 -12.08
CA CYS A 201 8.65 -7.22 -12.75
C CYS A 201 9.78 -7.71 -11.84
N LEU A 202 9.81 -7.27 -10.57
CA LEU A 202 10.82 -7.68 -9.61
C LEU A 202 10.68 -9.17 -9.27
N GLY A 203 9.47 -9.63 -8.93
CA GLY A 203 9.17 -11.02 -8.61
C GLY A 203 9.57 -11.97 -9.72
N ARG A 204 9.26 -11.63 -10.99
CA ARG A 204 9.63 -12.44 -12.14
C ARG A 204 11.15 -12.55 -12.29
N ARG A 205 11.88 -11.45 -12.06
CA ARG A 205 13.36 -11.44 -12.11
C ARG A 205 13.99 -12.26 -10.98
N LEU A 206 13.37 -12.27 -9.80
CA LEU A 206 13.91 -12.96 -8.63
C LEU A 206 13.55 -14.46 -8.59
N TYR A 207 12.32 -14.79 -8.97
CA TYR A 207 11.71 -16.09 -8.68
C TYR A 207 11.04 -16.76 -9.89
N GLY A 208 10.94 -16.07 -11.04
CA GLY A 208 10.20 -16.55 -12.21
C GLY A 208 8.71 -16.20 -12.19
N ASP A 209 8.02 -16.53 -13.28
CA ASP A 209 6.64 -16.07 -13.52
C ASP A 209 5.63 -16.60 -12.50
N ARG A 210 5.76 -17.85 -12.09
CA ARG A 210 4.77 -18.49 -11.24
C ARG A 210 4.77 -17.94 -9.80
N PRO A 211 5.90 -17.85 -9.07
CA PRO A 211 5.93 -17.18 -7.77
C PRO A 211 5.51 -15.72 -7.84
N ALA A 212 5.89 -15.01 -8.91
CA ALA A 212 5.46 -13.63 -9.13
C ALA A 212 3.94 -13.52 -9.27
N GLY A 213 3.31 -14.47 -9.97
CA GLY A 213 1.85 -14.47 -10.16
C GLY A 213 1.10 -14.76 -8.88
N ILE A 214 1.63 -15.70 -8.07
CA ILE A 214 1.12 -15.94 -6.72
C ILE A 214 1.22 -14.65 -5.90
N ALA A 215 2.40 -14.02 -5.85
CA ALA A 215 2.64 -12.79 -5.10
C ALA A 215 1.64 -11.69 -5.49
N ILE A 216 1.50 -11.37 -6.78
CA ILE A 216 0.59 -10.30 -7.24
C ILE A 216 -0.87 -10.58 -6.89
N THR A 217 -1.27 -11.84 -6.95
CA THR A 217 -2.63 -12.23 -6.56
C THR A 217 -2.88 -11.99 -5.06
N PHE A 218 -1.92 -12.39 -4.20
CA PHE A 218 -2.00 -12.10 -2.76
C PHE A 218 -1.93 -10.60 -2.48
N GLY A 219 -1.08 -9.87 -3.21
CA GLY A 219 -0.91 -8.41 -3.08
C GLY A 219 -2.18 -7.63 -3.41
N ALA A 220 -2.90 -8.02 -4.46
CA ALA A 220 -4.17 -7.40 -4.85
C ALA A 220 -5.28 -7.55 -3.81
N LEU A 221 -5.14 -8.56 -2.93
CA LEU A 221 -6.06 -8.89 -1.85
C LEU A 221 -5.46 -8.63 -0.46
N ALA A 222 -4.33 -7.93 -0.36
CA ALA A 222 -3.75 -7.65 0.94
C ALA A 222 -4.66 -6.65 1.68
N PRO A 223 -5.13 -6.97 2.91
CA PRO A 223 -6.04 -6.10 3.64
C PRO A 223 -5.51 -4.67 3.75
N SER A 224 -4.25 -4.51 4.12
CA SER A 224 -3.56 -3.21 4.22
C SER A 224 -3.58 -2.41 2.91
N ALA A 225 -3.35 -3.05 1.76
CA ALA A 225 -3.37 -2.37 0.46
C ALA A 225 -4.77 -1.90 0.06
N VAL A 226 -5.81 -2.70 0.36
CA VAL A 226 -7.19 -2.41 -0.04
C VAL A 226 -7.86 -1.40 0.89
N VAL A 227 -7.55 -1.49 2.18
CA VAL A 227 -8.26 -0.73 3.21
C VAL A 227 -7.72 0.70 3.37
N ILE A 228 -6.41 0.88 3.23
CA ILE A 228 -5.73 2.19 3.41
C ILE A 228 -6.00 3.13 2.21
N ALA A 229 -6.87 2.71 1.29
CA ALA A 229 -6.76 3.09 -0.10
C ALA A 229 -7.30 4.45 -0.59
N PRO A 230 -7.68 5.40 0.28
CA PRO A 230 -7.68 6.81 -0.13
C PRO A 230 -6.65 7.67 0.62
N ALA A 231 -5.64 7.07 1.26
CA ALA A 231 -4.54 7.80 1.90
C ALA A 231 -3.30 7.87 1.02
N VAL A 232 -2.49 8.92 1.19
CA VAL A 232 -1.20 9.09 0.49
C VAL A 232 -0.25 7.92 0.77
N ASP A 233 -0.38 7.33 1.96
CA ASP A 233 0.37 6.17 2.41
C ASP A 233 0.23 4.97 1.46
N GLY A 234 -0.91 4.84 0.76
CA GLY A 234 -1.11 3.76 -0.21
C GLY A 234 -0.17 3.83 -1.42
N LEU A 235 0.49 4.97 -1.67
CA LEU A 235 1.49 5.11 -2.75
C LEU A 235 2.86 4.57 -2.34
N LEU A 236 3.11 4.39 -1.04
CA LEU A 236 4.41 3.94 -0.53
C LEU A 236 4.82 2.56 -1.05
N PRO A 237 3.94 1.55 -1.18
CA PRO A 237 4.23 0.30 -1.89
C PRO A 237 4.81 0.50 -3.29
N LEU A 238 4.22 1.39 -4.09
CA LEU A 238 4.64 1.66 -5.48
C LEU A 238 6.05 2.21 -5.52
N ILE A 239 6.31 3.22 -4.68
CA ILE A 239 7.63 3.87 -4.59
C ILE A 239 8.68 2.87 -4.10
N ALA A 240 8.36 2.10 -3.05
CA ALA A 240 9.31 1.20 -2.41
C ALA A 240 9.75 0.07 -3.34
N VAL A 241 8.80 -0.60 -4.00
CA VAL A 241 9.12 -1.71 -4.90
C VAL A 241 9.74 -1.21 -6.22
N SER A 242 9.40 -0.01 -6.68
CA SER A 242 10.04 0.61 -7.85
C SER A 242 11.50 0.95 -7.59
N ALA A 243 11.80 1.53 -6.42
CA ALA A 243 13.17 1.81 -6.01
C ALA A 243 14.00 0.54 -5.89
N LEU A 244 13.44 -0.52 -5.27
CA LEU A 244 14.11 -1.80 -5.16
C LEU A 244 14.30 -2.50 -6.51
N LEU A 245 13.34 -2.40 -7.43
CA LEU A 245 13.45 -2.89 -8.81
C LEU A 245 14.58 -2.18 -9.56
N CYS A 246 14.72 -0.86 -9.39
CA CYS A 246 15.81 -0.08 -9.97
C CYS A 246 17.16 -0.50 -9.37
N LEU A 247 17.25 -0.69 -8.05
CA LEU A 247 18.46 -1.20 -7.40
C LEU A 247 18.83 -2.61 -7.91
N ASP A 248 17.88 -3.54 -7.98
CA ASP A 248 18.12 -4.89 -8.51
C ASP A 248 18.59 -4.86 -9.97
N ARG A 249 17.99 -4.01 -10.81
CA ARG A 249 18.44 -3.80 -12.19
C ARG A 249 19.85 -3.23 -12.27
N GLY A 250 20.18 -2.23 -11.46
CA GLY A 250 21.54 -1.68 -11.39
C GLY A 250 22.57 -2.73 -11.03
N LEU A 251 22.25 -3.58 -10.05
CA LEU A 251 23.11 -4.70 -9.62
C LEU A 251 23.28 -5.77 -10.70
N GLN A 252 22.22 -6.13 -11.41
CA GLN A 252 22.25 -7.19 -12.44
C GLN A 252 22.86 -6.72 -13.75
N GLU A 253 22.41 -5.57 -14.26
CA GLU A 253 22.78 -5.02 -15.56
C GLU A 253 24.06 -4.16 -15.49
N ARG A 254 24.58 -3.90 -14.28
CA ARG A 254 25.79 -3.10 -14.02
C ARG A 254 25.67 -1.64 -14.48
N ARG A 255 24.46 -1.09 -14.54
CA ARG A 255 24.20 0.28 -14.98
C ARG A 255 23.95 1.17 -13.75
N LEU A 256 24.89 2.06 -13.46
CA LEU A 256 24.79 3.00 -12.32
C LEU A 256 23.53 3.87 -12.38
N LEU A 257 23.06 4.20 -13.59
CA LEU A 257 21.83 4.96 -13.80
C LEU A 257 20.63 4.32 -13.11
N TRP A 258 20.49 2.99 -13.16
CA TRP A 258 19.37 2.31 -12.49
C TRP A 258 19.46 2.44 -10.98
N SER A 259 20.64 2.28 -10.39
CA SER A 259 20.82 2.50 -8.96
C SER A 259 20.57 3.96 -8.57
N ALA A 260 21.06 4.92 -9.34
CA ALA A 260 20.78 6.34 -9.11
C ALA A 260 19.28 6.67 -9.18
N LEU A 261 18.56 6.14 -10.17
CA LEU A 261 17.11 6.26 -10.25
C LEU A 261 16.41 5.65 -9.03
N GLY A 262 16.87 4.50 -8.54
CA GLY A 262 16.38 3.92 -7.28
C GLY A 262 16.57 4.86 -6.10
N GLY A 263 17.69 5.58 -6.06
CA GLY A 263 18.01 6.60 -5.06
C GLY A 263 17.08 7.79 -5.10
N VAL A 264 16.83 8.33 -6.30
CA VAL A 264 15.87 9.42 -6.55
C VAL A 264 14.47 9.00 -6.10
N ILE A 265 14.00 7.80 -6.50
CA ILE A 265 12.68 7.30 -6.11
C ILE A 265 12.58 7.15 -4.58
N CYS A 266 13.63 6.65 -3.92
CA CYS A 266 13.69 6.60 -2.46
C CYS A 266 13.60 7.99 -1.83
N ALA A 267 14.34 8.96 -2.36
CA ALA A 267 14.32 10.33 -1.85
C ALA A 267 12.95 10.99 -2.04
N VAL A 268 12.27 10.77 -3.17
CA VAL A 268 10.87 11.18 -3.36
C VAL A 268 9.98 10.55 -2.28
N GLY A 269 10.14 9.26 -2.00
CA GLY A 269 9.43 8.59 -0.90
C GLY A 269 9.68 9.25 0.47
N THR A 270 10.94 9.61 0.77
CA THR A 270 11.27 10.33 2.01
C THR A 270 10.70 11.74 2.08
N THR A 271 10.40 12.38 0.94
CA THR A 271 9.69 13.68 0.93
C THR A 271 8.19 13.54 1.16
N ILE A 272 7.61 12.37 0.95
CA ILE A 272 6.21 12.09 1.29
C ILE A 272 6.09 11.74 2.77
N THR A 273 6.98 10.87 3.28
CA THR A 273 7.00 10.47 4.69
C THR A 273 8.40 10.09 5.15
N PHE A 274 8.79 10.52 6.36
CA PHE A 274 10.04 10.07 6.99
C PHE A 274 10.03 8.57 7.31
N GLY A 275 8.84 7.95 7.44
CA GLY A 275 8.70 6.50 7.60
C GLY A 275 9.35 5.70 6.47
N PHE A 276 9.57 6.31 5.31
CA PHE A 276 10.30 5.68 4.20
C PHE A 276 11.77 5.36 4.54
N GLY A 277 12.34 6.03 5.55
CA GLY A 277 13.66 5.70 6.10
C GLY A 277 13.77 4.26 6.61
N ALA A 278 12.65 3.63 6.97
CA ALA A 278 12.57 2.22 7.36
C ALA A 278 13.04 1.25 6.25
N LEU A 279 13.09 1.68 4.99
CA LEU A 279 13.61 0.88 3.87
C LEU A 279 15.14 0.84 3.81
N SER A 280 15.84 1.75 4.49
CA SER A 280 17.30 1.81 4.49
C SER A 280 17.97 0.49 4.91
N PRO A 281 17.60 -0.14 6.05
CA PRO A 281 18.13 -1.46 6.40
C PRO A 281 17.79 -2.53 5.36
N LEU A 282 16.58 -2.49 4.77
CA LEU A 282 16.18 -3.46 3.74
C LEU A 282 17.09 -3.37 2.52
N PHE A 283 17.32 -2.16 2.01
CA PHE A 283 18.12 -1.93 0.81
C PHE A 283 19.58 -2.27 1.05
N LEU A 284 20.13 -1.91 2.21
CA LEU A 284 21.51 -2.23 2.59
C LEU A 284 21.72 -3.74 2.73
N ILE A 285 20.87 -4.43 3.48
CA ILE A 285 20.99 -5.88 3.69
C ILE A 285 20.78 -6.63 2.38
N TYR A 286 19.77 -6.23 1.59
CA TYR A 286 19.54 -6.80 0.26
C TYR A 286 20.77 -6.63 -0.65
N PHE A 287 21.35 -5.43 -0.70
CA PHE A 287 22.57 -5.14 -1.45
C PHE A 287 23.73 -6.05 -1.03
N LEU A 288 23.98 -6.17 0.28
CA LEU A 288 25.06 -6.99 0.83
C LEU A 288 24.87 -8.49 0.51
N LEU A 289 23.64 -9.00 0.59
CA LEU A 289 23.34 -10.41 0.28
C LEU A 289 23.44 -10.70 -1.22
N ARG A 290 22.92 -9.82 -2.09
CA ARG A 290 23.05 -9.97 -3.56
C ARG A 290 24.50 -9.92 -4.03
N ARG A 291 25.33 -9.14 -3.33
CA ARG A 291 26.76 -9.01 -3.56
C ARG A 291 27.52 -10.30 -3.23
N HIS A 292 27.29 -10.89 -2.06
CA HIS A 292 28.06 -12.05 -1.59
C HIS A 292 27.97 -13.22 -2.57
N GLY A 293 26.82 -13.42 -3.22
CA GLY A 293 26.62 -14.48 -4.20
C GLY A 293 27.29 -14.28 -5.57
N ARG A 294 27.92 -13.13 -5.87
CA ARG A 294 28.40 -12.77 -7.22
C ARG A 294 29.86 -12.29 -7.31
N GLY A 295 30.63 -12.30 -6.23
CA GLY A 295 32.06 -11.94 -6.22
C GLY A 295 32.35 -10.49 -5.78
N ARG A 296 33.37 -9.85 -6.41
CA ARG A 296 34.00 -8.60 -5.94
C ARG A 296 33.02 -7.49 -5.54
N LEU A 297 33.45 -6.76 -4.51
CA LEU A 297 32.80 -5.61 -3.92
C LEU A 297 32.53 -4.49 -4.94
N ARG A 298 31.25 -4.25 -5.30
CA ARG A 298 30.82 -3.16 -6.20
C ARG A 298 30.11 -2.04 -5.46
N TRP A 299 30.87 -1.27 -4.71
CA TRP A 299 30.35 -0.14 -3.93
C TRP A 299 29.79 0.97 -4.81
N GLU A 300 30.13 1.03 -6.09
CA GLU A 300 29.69 2.07 -7.03
C GLU A 300 28.16 2.08 -7.17
N GLN A 301 27.49 0.93 -7.09
CA GLN A 301 26.02 0.86 -7.16
C GLN A 301 25.36 1.44 -5.91
N LEU A 302 25.96 1.23 -4.72
CA LEU A 302 25.48 1.85 -3.49
C LEU A 302 25.76 3.35 -3.49
N ILE A 303 26.95 3.76 -3.96
CA ILE A 303 27.30 5.18 -4.12
C ILE A 303 26.33 5.85 -5.10
N ALA A 304 26.02 5.21 -6.24
CA ALA A 304 25.06 5.74 -7.20
C ALA A 304 23.66 5.88 -6.60
N LEU A 305 23.19 4.88 -5.82
CA LEU A 305 21.94 4.97 -5.08
C LEU A 305 21.93 6.18 -4.13
N LEU A 306 22.97 6.35 -3.32
CA LEU A 306 23.08 7.48 -2.39
C LEU A 306 23.18 8.83 -3.13
N ALA A 307 23.95 8.89 -4.21
CA ALA A 307 24.13 10.08 -5.03
C ALA A 307 22.82 10.51 -5.71
N GLY A 308 22.04 9.56 -6.22
CA GLY A 308 20.72 9.84 -6.78
C GLY A 308 19.76 10.43 -5.74
N GLY A 309 19.76 9.88 -4.52
CA GLY A 309 18.94 10.43 -3.43
C GLY A 309 19.39 11.82 -3.00
N LEU A 310 20.71 12.04 -2.85
CA LEU A 310 21.27 13.35 -2.52
C LEU A 310 20.98 14.39 -3.59
N ALA A 311 21.07 14.02 -4.88
CA ALA A 311 20.78 14.91 -5.99
C ALA A 311 19.33 15.43 -5.95
N TRP A 312 18.36 14.59 -5.55
CA TRP A 312 16.97 15.01 -5.37
C TRP A 312 16.81 16.02 -4.23
N VAL A 313 17.44 15.77 -3.08
CA VAL A 313 17.38 16.69 -1.93
C VAL A 313 18.02 18.03 -2.27
N LEU A 314 19.18 18.02 -2.94
CA LEU A 314 19.85 19.23 -3.39
C LEU A 314 19.02 19.98 -4.45
N PHE A 315 18.36 19.25 -5.35
CA PHE A 315 17.45 19.85 -6.32
C PHE A 315 16.33 20.62 -5.62
N LEU A 316 15.67 20.03 -4.61
CA LEU A 316 14.62 20.71 -3.84
C LEU A 316 15.14 21.96 -3.12
N ARG A 317 16.34 21.88 -2.53
CA ARG A 317 16.97 23.02 -1.87
C ARG A 317 17.30 24.16 -2.83
N VAL A 318 17.80 23.85 -4.02
CA VAL A 318 18.18 24.86 -5.03
C VAL A 318 16.94 25.44 -5.72
N ALA A 319 15.95 24.60 -6.05
CA ALA A 319 14.77 25.03 -6.80
C ALA A 319 13.77 25.81 -5.94
N TRP A 320 13.61 25.47 -4.66
CA TRP A 320 12.57 26.03 -3.80
C TRP A 320 13.04 26.41 -2.39
N GLY A 321 14.34 26.37 -2.10
CA GLY A 321 14.84 26.69 -0.76
C GLY A 321 14.51 25.64 0.30
N TYR A 322 13.86 24.52 -0.03
CA TYR A 322 13.44 23.50 0.92
C TYR A 322 14.63 22.87 1.67
N SER A 323 14.59 22.87 3.02
CA SER A 323 15.59 22.21 3.87
C SER A 323 15.05 20.91 4.45
N ALA A 324 15.44 19.78 3.85
CA ALA A 324 15.04 18.46 4.33
C ALA A 324 15.57 18.13 5.74
N ILE A 325 16.74 18.69 6.10
CA ILE A 325 17.38 18.46 7.40
C ILE A 325 16.61 19.20 8.50
N ASP A 326 16.33 20.50 8.31
CA ASP A 326 15.61 21.28 9.31
C ASP A 326 14.21 20.69 9.52
N ARG A 327 13.54 20.30 8.44
CA ARG A 327 12.25 19.59 8.49
C ARG A 327 12.32 18.30 9.30
N LEU A 328 13.36 17.48 9.10
CA LEU A 328 13.54 16.24 9.84
C LEU A 328 13.75 16.51 11.33
N VAL A 329 14.64 17.45 11.67
CA VAL A 329 14.95 17.82 13.06
C VAL A 329 13.68 18.32 13.76
N ASN A 330 12.97 19.26 13.15
CA ASN A 330 11.77 19.85 13.73
C ASN A 330 10.61 18.85 13.82
N GLY A 331 10.44 18.00 12.80
CA GLY A 331 9.45 16.93 12.80
C GLY A 331 9.70 15.89 13.89
N VAL A 332 10.96 15.47 14.11
CA VAL A 332 11.34 14.54 15.18
C VAL A 332 11.13 15.18 16.56
N ASN A 333 11.58 16.42 16.75
CA ASN A 333 11.40 17.14 18.01
C ASN A 333 9.91 17.29 18.36
N TYR A 334 9.08 17.64 17.38
CA TYR A 334 7.64 17.74 17.57
C TYR A 334 7.01 16.36 17.87
N HIS A 335 7.40 15.31 17.15
CA HIS A 335 6.92 13.95 17.41
C HIS A 335 7.28 13.44 18.82
N GLN A 336 8.49 13.74 19.30
CA GLN A 336 8.92 13.40 20.66
C GLN A 336 8.09 14.13 21.72
N ASN A 337 7.76 15.40 21.49
CA ASN A 337 6.96 16.21 22.41
C ASN A 337 5.46 15.86 22.43
N LEU A 338 4.95 15.11 21.44
CA LEU A 338 3.56 14.66 21.40
C LEU A 338 3.24 13.50 22.38
N ALA A 339 4.17 13.13 23.27
CA ALA A 339 4.03 12.06 24.27
C ALA A 339 3.65 10.67 23.69
N VAL A 340 3.77 10.47 22.37
CA VAL A 340 3.40 9.19 21.71
C VAL A 340 4.21 8.02 22.28
N ASN A 341 5.50 8.27 22.58
CA ASN A 341 6.40 7.29 23.16
C ASN A 341 6.23 7.11 24.67
N ASP A 342 5.67 8.11 25.35
CA ASP A 342 5.48 8.07 26.80
C ASP A 342 4.22 7.29 27.18
N VAL A 343 3.22 7.26 26.29
CA VAL A 343 1.94 6.56 26.52
C VAL A 343 1.99 5.08 26.11
N ARG A 344 2.89 4.69 25.18
CA ARG A 344 2.93 3.34 24.60
C ARG A 344 4.14 2.54 25.12
N PRO A 345 3.95 1.49 25.96
CA PRO A 345 5.06 0.74 26.55
C PRO A 345 5.84 -0.03 25.48
N TYR A 346 7.17 0.01 25.53
CA TYR A 346 8.03 -0.63 24.52
C TYR A 346 7.83 -2.15 24.40
N GLY A 347 7.78 -2.87 25.52
CA GLY A 347 7.75 -4.33 25.57
C GLY A 347 6.63 -4.98 24.74
N PRO A 348 5.34 -4.65 24.97
CA PRO A 348 4.23 -5.19 24.18
C PRO A 348 4.36 -4.90 22.68
N PHE A 349 4.82 -3.70 22.32
CA PHE A 349 4.95 -3.29 20.91
C PHE A 349 6.10 -3.97 20.15
N LEU A 350 7.07 -4.58 20.84
CA LEU A 350 8.08 -5.46 20.23
C LEU A 350 7.43 -6.63 19.47
N ILE A 351 6.33 -7.16 20.02
CA ILE A 351 5.61 -8.33 19.49
C ILE A 351 4.38 -7.90 18.70
N ILE A 352 3.61 -6.95 19.22
CA ILE A 352 2.34 -6.51 18.63
C ILE A 352 2.57 -5.87 17.25
N SER A 353 3.61 -5.04 17.08
CA SER A 353 3.87 -4.34 15.82
C SER A 353 4.10 -5.30 14.64
N PRO A 354 5.06 -6.24 14.69
CA PRO A 354 5.24 -7.21 13.62
C PRO A 354 4.03 -8.14 13.48
N PHE A 355 3.36 -8.50 14.57
CA PHE A 355 2.16 -9.33 14.50
C PHE A 355 1.04 -8.63 13.72
N ILE A 356 0.71 -7.39 14.07
CA ILE A 356 -0.32 -6.59 13.38
C ILE A 356 0.05 -6.45 11.92
N PHE A 357 1.30 -6.07 11.60
CA PHE A 357 1.73 -5.94 10.21
C PHE A 357 1.56 -7.26 9.43
N LEU A 358 1.94 -8.41 10.00
CA LEU A 358 1.78 -9.72 9.35
C LEU A 358 0.29 -10.10 9.18
N VAL A 359 -0.58 -9.78 10.13
CA VAL A 359 -2.02 -10.01 9.99
C VAL A 359 -2.59 -9.13 8.88
N TRP A 360 -2.20 -7.85 8.82
CA TRP A 360 -2.68 -6.87 7.84
C TRP A 360 -2.06 -7.03 6.45
N ALA A 361 -0.89 -7.64 6.33
CA ALA A 361 -0.38 -8.16 5.07
C ALA A 361 -1.18 -9.37 4.58
N GLY A 362 -1.88 -10.03 5.51
CA GLY A 362 -2.75 -11.17 5.29
C GLY A 362 -2.11 -12.48 5.72
N VAL A 363 -2.78 -13.23 6.61
CA VAL A 363 -2.23 -14.43 7.27
C VAL A 363 -1.62 -15.44 6.27
N PRO A 364 -2.29 -15.82 5.17
CA PRO A 364 -1.71 -16.72 4.18
C PRO A 364 -0.43 -16.18 3.52
N ALA A 365 -0.37 -14.88 3.20
CA ALA A 365 0.82 -14.27 2.64
C ALA A 365 1.96 -14.26 3.67
N SER A 366 1.66 -13.93 4.92
CA SER A 366 2.62 -13.98 6.03
C SER A 366 3.16 -15.38 6.29
N CYS A 367 2.31 -16.42 6.25
CA CYS A 367 2.77 -17.82 6.33
C CYS A 367 3.66 -18.20 5.15
N GLY A 368 3.32 -17.73 3.94
CA GLY A 368 4.16 -17.90 2.75
C GLY A 368 5.53 -17.25 2.93
N PHE A 369 5.56 -16.01 3.41
CA PHE A 369 6.79 -15.26 3.67
C PHE A 369 7.65 -15.96 4.72
N LEU A 370 7.06 -16.35 5.85
CA LEU A 370 7.75 -17.11 6.90
C LEU A 370 8.28 -18.44 6.36
N THR A 371 7.55 -19.11 5.47
CA THR A 371 8.04 -20.31 4.79
C THR A 371 9.30 -19.99 3.96
N ALA A 372 9.28 -18.92 3.14
CA ALA A 372 10.45 -18.51 2.37
C ALA A 372 11.65 -18.15 3.26
N LEU A 373 11.40 -17.44 4.37
CA LEU A 373 12.40 -17.07 5.35
C LEU A 373 13.03 -18.30 6.04
N LEU A 374 12.22 -19.22 6.55
CA LEU A 374 12.68 -20.42 7.26
C LEU A 374 13.41 -21.43 6.34
N HIS A 375 13.04 -21.47 5.06
CA HIS A 375 13.73 -22.32 4.07
C HIS A 375 14.99 -21.66 3.50
N SER A 376 15.25 -20.39 3.83
CA SER A 376 16.51 -19.72 3.48
C SER A 376 17.60 -20.20 4.43
N LYS A 377 18.53 -21.02 3.91
CA LYS A 377 19.65 -21.52 4.73
C LYS A 377 20.62 -20.37 5.08
N PRO A 378 21.20 -20.36 6.31
CA PRO A 378 22.08 -19.28 6.77
C PRO A 378 23.40 -19.22 6.00
N VAL A 379 23.93 -17.99 5.89
CA VAL A 379 25.12 -17.56 5.11
C VAL A 379 26.38 -18.42 5.36
N SER A 380 26.52 -19.02 6.55
CA SER A 380 27.68 -19.82 6.93
C SER A 380 27.77 -21.21 6.29
N ALA A 381 26.68 -21.72 5.69
CA ALA A 381 26.66 -23.04 5.04
C ALA A 381 26.99 -23.01 3.52
N LEU A 382 27.50 -21.88 3.00
CA LEU A 382 27.34 -21.51 1.59
C LEU A 382 28.63 -21.41 0.78
N ARG A 383 29.10 -22.57 0.35
CA ARG A 383 29.56 -22.71 -1.04
C ARG A 383 28.49 -23.51 -1.81
N GLY A 384 27.54 -22.81 -2.44
CA GLY A 384 26.68 -23.41 -3.47
C GLY A 384 25.17 -23.56 -3.22
N VAL A 385 24.58 -23.05 -2.13
CA VAL A 385 23.11 -23.05 -1.93
C VAL A 385 22.50 -21.67 -2.23
N ALA A 386 21.26 -21.65 -2.74
CA ALA A 386 20.53 -20.42 -3.04
C ALA A 386 19.90 -19.82 -1.77
N VAL A 387 20.53 -18.78 -1.21
CA VAL A 387 19.90 -17.88 -0.22
C VAL A 387 18.83 -17.05 -0.92
N ASP A 388 17.68 -16.79 -0.26
CA ASP A 388 16.72 -15.77 -0.72
C ASP A 388 17.07 -14.40 -0.11
N PRO A 389 17.78 -13.53 -0.84
CA PRO A 389 18.27 -12.26 -0.30
C PRO A 389 17.14 -11.31 0.09
N LEU A 390 15.98 -11.37 -0.58
CA LEU A 390 14.87 -10.49 -0.29
C LEU A 390 14.15 -10.92 0.99
N ALA A 391 13.90 -12.22 1.15
CA ALA A 391 13.25 -12.74 2.35
C ALA A 391 14.07 -12.44 3.60
N ILE A 392 15.40 -12.65 3.56
CA ILE A 392 16.30 -12.32 4.67
C ILE A 392 16.35 -10.82 4.92
N ALA A 393 16.54 -9.99 3.88
CA ALA A 393 16.59 -8.54 4.05
C ALA A 393 15.30 -7.99 4.69
N MET A 394 14.14 -8.48 4.25
CA MET A 394 12.85 -8.13 4.80
C MET A 394 12.69 -8.60 6.26
N GLY A 395 13.02 -9.87 6.56
CA GLY A 395 12.95 -10.40 7.92
C GLY A 395 13.87 -9.68 8.90
N SER A 396 15.11 -9.40 8.50
CA SER A 396 16.06 -8.61 9.29
C SER A 396 15.59 -7.17 9.47
N THR A 397 14.98 -6.55 8.45
CA THR A 397 14.43 -5.20 8.56
C THR A 397 13.28 -5.15 9.56
N LEU A 398 12.33 -6.08 9.49
CA LEU A 398 11.24 -6.17 10.47
C LEU A 398 11.78 -6.34 11.90
N LEU A 399 12.79 -7.18 12.08
CA LEU A 399 13.43 -7.36 13.39
C LEU A 399 14.08 -6.06 13.90
N LEU A 400 14.84 -5.37 13.04
CA LEU A 400 15.48 -4.10 13.39
C LEU A 400 14.46 -3.01 13.72
N LEU A 401 13.37 -2.92 12.95
CA LEU A 401 12.30 -1.95 13.22
C LEU A 401 11.59 -2.25 14.53
N SER A 402 11.25 -3.51 14.80
CA SER A 402 10.67 -3.93 16.09
C SER A 402 11.58 -3.61 17.27
N LEU A 403 12.89 -3.91 17.15
CA LEU A 403 13.88 -3.65 18.20
C LEU A 403 14.21 -2.16 18.36
N SER A 404 14.02 -1.34 17.32
CA SER A 404 14.25 0.10 17.42
C SER A 404 13.23 0.78 18.32
N GLY A 405 12.01 0.22 18.41
CA GLY A 405 10.91 0.83 19.15
C GLY A 405 10.46 2.19 18.61
N SER A 406 10.91 2.57 17.41
CA SER A 406 10.67 3.87 16.78
C SER A 406 9.22 4.04 16.32
N SER A 407 8.55 2.94 15.97
CA SER A 407 7.12 2.91 15.64
C SER A 407 6.37 2.06 16.66
N ARG A 408 5.54 2.68 17.50
CA ARG A 408 4.67 1.97 18.45
C ARG A 408 3.23 2.25 18.05
N GLY A 409 2.54 1.31 17.41
CA GLY A 409 1.15 1.45 16.92
C GLY A 409 1.06 1.82 15.44
N GLU A 410 -0.11 1.64 14.82
CA GLU A 410 -0.37 1.90 13.39
C GLU A 410 0.66 1.30 12.41
N THR A 411 1.29 0.20 12.80
CA THR A 411 2.37 -0.44 12.04
C THR A 411 1.88 -1.01 10.72
N GLU A 412 0.60 -1.37 10.62
CA GLU A 412 -0.06 -1.74 9.36
C GLU A 412 -0.04 -0.64 8.30
N ARG A 413 -0.02 0.62 8.74
CA ARG A 413 0.06 1.81 7.87
C ARG A 413 1.50 2.27 7.68
N MET A 414 2.25 2.42 8.77
CA MET A 414 3.63 2.91 8.70
C MET A 414 4.57 1.97 7.95
N TRP A 415 4.33 0.66 8.00
CA TRP A 415 5.17 -0.34 7.33
C TRP A 415 4.61 -0.74 5.96
N LEU A 416 3.65 0.01 5.42
CA LEU A 416 3.01 -0.31 4.15
C LEU A 416 4.02 -0.33 2.98
N SER A 417 5.09 0.46 3.06
CA SER A 417 6.21 0.43 2.11
C SER A 417 6.94 -0.93 2.05
N LEU A 418 6.86 -1.74 3.11
CA LEU A 418 7.46 -3.08 3.18
C LEU A 418 6.55 -4.18 2.62
N LEU A 419 5.25 -3.90 2.42
CA LEU A 419 4.26 -4.87 1.99
C LEU A 419 4.67 -5.60 0.68
N PRO A 420 5.13 -4.92 -0.39
CA PRO A 420 5.50 -5.62 -1.63
C PRO A 420 6.58 -6.68 -1.42
N MET A 421 7.58 -6.41 -0.58
CA MET A 421 8.69 -7.32 -0.32
C MET A 421 8.24 -8.56 0.44
N LEU A 422 7.34 -8.40 1.42
CA LEU A 422 6.70 -9.52 2.12
C LEU A 422 5.89 -10.37 1.13
N ILE A 423 5.05 -9.73 0.31
CA ILE A 423 4.19 -10.42 -0.67
C ILE A 423 5.02 -11.18 -1.73
N LEU A 424 6.14 -10.62 -2.17
CA LEU A 424 7.08 -11.29 -3.07
C LEU A 424 7.72 -12.54 -2.43
N GLY A 425 8.15 -12.43 -1.17
CA GLY A 425 8.61 -13.59 -0.41
C GLY A 425 7.51 -14.64 -0.22
N ALA A 426 6.27 -14.20 -0.01
CA ALA A 426 5.12 -15.09 0.08
C ALA A 426 4.90 -15.93 -1.19
N GLY A 427 4.98 -15.30 -2.36
CA GLY A 427 4.91 -15.99 -3.64
C GLY A 427 5.95 -17.10 -3.76
N ARG A 428 7.19 -16.81 -3.36
CA ARG A 428 8.30 -17.78 -3.36
C ARG A 428 8.09 -18.95 -2.38
N GLY A 429 7.61 -18.68 -1.18
CA GLY A 429 7.37 -19.70 -0.16
C GLY A 429 6.20 -20.63 -0.47
N LEU A 430 5.18 -20.12 -1.17
CA LEU A 430 3.98 -20.87 -1.55
C LEU A 430 4.15 -21.67 -2.84
N ASP A 431 5.04 -21.28 -3.75
CA ASP A 431 5.18 -21.92 -5.07
C ASP A 431 5.51 -23.42 -4.99
N GLY A 432 6.47 -23.80 -4.12
CA GLY A 432 6.88 -25.20 -3.94
C GLY A 432 5.75 -26.12 -3.42
N LYS A 433 4.73 -25.55 -2.78
CA LYS A 433 3.54 -26.27 -2.29
C LYS A 433 2.40 -26.27 -3.32
N ALA A 434 2.28 -25.20 -4.10
CA ALA A 434 1.22 -25.02 -5.08
C ALA A 434 1.26 -26.04 -6.24
N GLY A 435 2.44 -26.57 -6.59
CA GLY A 435 2.58 -27.59 -7.64
C GLY A 435 2.01 -28.97 -7.26
N LYS A 436 1.99 -29.30 -5.96
CA LYS A 436 1.46 -30.58 -5.44
C LYS A 436 0.08 -30.45 -4.82
N ASN A 437 -0.31 -29.26 -4.39
CA ASN A 437 -1.55 -29.01 -3.65
C ASN A 437 -2.17 -27.64 -4.02
N SER A 438 -2.72 -27.53 -5.24
CA SER A 438 -3.37 -26.31 -5.71
C SER A 438 -4.52 -25.83 -4.80
N SER A 439 -5.09 -26.74 -4.00
CA SER A 439 -6.12 -26.45 -3.00
C SER A 439 -5.65 -25.50 -1.90
N ALA A 440 -4.40 -25.64 -1.41
CA ALA A 440 -3.87 -24.82 -0.32
C ALA A 440 -3.72 -23.35 -0.73
N THR A 441 -3.27 -23.11 -1.97
CA THR A 441 -3.18 -21.76 -2.55
C THR A 441 -4.58 -21.15 -2.65
N SER A 442 -5.56 -21.87 -3.20
CA SER A 442 -6.94 -21.39 -3.29
C SER A 442 -7.55 -21.08 -1.92
N ILE A 443 -7.35 -21.94 -0.91
CA ILE A 443 -7.81 -21.69 0.46
C ILE A 443 -7.17 -20.43 1.02
N GLY A 444 -5.85 -20.25 0.84
CA GLY A 444 -5.16 -19.04 1.25
C GLY A 444 -5.78 -17.79 0.64
N LEU A 445 -6.17 -17.82 -0.62
CA LEU A 445 -6.77 -16.66 -1.28
C LEU A 445 -8.19 -16.37 -0.79
N ILE A 446 -8.98 -17.40 -0.49
CA ILE A 446 -10.29 -17.24 0.16
C ILE A 446 -10.11 -16.60 1.53
N LEU A 447 -9.11 -17.05 2.31
CA LEU A 447 -8.82 -16.49 3.62
C LEU A 447 -8.37 -15.03 3.53
N MET A 448 -7.54 -14.66 2.55
CA MET A 448 -7.16 -13.26 2.29
C MET A 448 -8.38 -12.40 1.98
N LEU A 449 -9.27 -12.93 1.14
CA LEU A 449 -10.48 -12.22 0.76
C LEU A 449 -11.41 -12.02 1.96
N ALA A 450 -11.65 -13.09 2.72
CA ALA A 450 -12.46 -13.03 3.93
C ALA A 450 -11.86 -12.05 4.96
N LEU A 451 -10.54 -12.11 5.17
CA LEU A 451 -9.85 -11.19 6.08
C LEU A 451 -9.96 -9.75 5.61
N THR A 452 -9.79 -9.47 4.31
CA THR A 452 -9.97 -8.13 3.75
C THR A 452 -11.39 -7.61 3.96
N MET A 453 -12.40 -8.46 3.75
CA MET A 453 -13.80 -8.10 3.99
C MET A 453 -14.07 -7.81 5.47
N VAL A 454 -13.55 -8.64 6.38
CA VAL A 454 -13.68 -8.45 7.83
C VAL A 454 -12.95 -7.18 8.27
N SER A 455 -11.73 -6.93 7.80
CA SER A 455 -10.97 -5.70 8.10
C SER A 455 -11.70 -4.45 7.63
N ALA A 456 -12.23 -4.46 6.40
CA ALA A 456 -13.02 -3.36 5.88
C ALA A 456 -14.30 -3.12 6.71
N TRP A 457 -14.98 -4.19 7.10
CA TRP A 457 -16.17 -4.10 7.96
C TRP A 457 -15.83 -3.54 9.34
N LEU A 458 -14.79 -4.06 10.01
CA LEU A 458 -14.36 -3.60 11.33
C LEU A 458 -13.99 -2.13 11.34
N LEU A 459 -13.28 -1.65 10.32
CA LEU A 459 -12.97 -0.22 10.19
C LEU A 459 -14.20 0.63 9.93
N GLY A 460 -15.14 0.13 9.14
CA GLY A 460 -16.44 0.78 8.96
C GLY A 460 -17.21 0.91 10.28
N GLN A 461 -17.11 -0.07 11.19
CA GLN A 461 -17.68 0.03 12.54
C GLN A 461 -16.90 1.03 13.40
N TRP A 462 -15.56 0.93 13.42
CA TRP A 462 -14.71 1.81 14.20
C TRP A 462 -14.95 3.28 13.87
N HIS A 463 -15.04 3.63 12.59
CA HIS A 463 -15.30 5.02 12.17
C HIS A 463 -16.63 5.56 12.71
N LYS A 464 -17.68 4.73 12.78
CA LYS A 464 -18.99 5.11 13.34
C LYS A 464 -19.01 5.28 14.87
N PHE A 465 -18.07 4.66 15.58
CA PHE A 465 -18.00 4.76 17.04
C PHE A 465 -17.29 6.03 17.51
N TYR A 466 -16.40 6.59 16.69
CA TYR A 466 -15.55 7.72 17.04
C TYR A 466 -15.98 9.05 16.39
N HIS A 467 -16.92 9.03 15.45
CA HIS A 467 -17.52 10.18 14.78
C HIS A 467 -19.03 10.02 14.71
#